data_AF-K2DP40-F1
#
_entry.id   AF-K2DP40-F1
#
_cell.length_a   1.000
_cell.length_b   1.000
_cell.length_c   1.000
_cell.angle_alpha   90.00
_cell.angle_beta   90.00
_cell.angle_gamma   90.00
#
_symmetry.space_group_name_H-M   'P 1'
#
loop_
_entity.id
_entity.type
_entity.pdbx_description
1 polymer ?
#
loop_
_entity_poly.entity_id
_entity_poly.type
_entity_poly.pdbx_seq_one_letter_code
_entity_poly.pdbx_strand_id
1 'polypeptide(L)'
;MRERGFNQSEMITKVICGNFKIKMGTSILVRKRDTPHQTTFDRALRFKNVENAFKVNKKVEGANILLVDDICTTGATFLEASKVLLNAGAANVECFVLSKKLKV
;
A
#
# COMPACT_ATOMS: atom_id res chain seq x y z
N MET A 1 6.16 7.94 -12.48
CA MET A 1 6.78 9.30 -12.39
C MET A 1 5.94 10.19 -11.46
N ARG A 2 6.57 10.86 -10.47
CA ARG A 2 5.90 11.78 -9.54
C ARG A 2 5.37 13.00 -10.30
N GLU A 3 4.07 13.12 -10.46
CA GLU A 3 3.43 14.38 -10.80
C GLU A 3 2.72 14.95 -9.57
N ARG A 4 3.31 16.03 -9.06
CA ARG A 4 2.70 17.14 -8.30
C ARG A 4 1.79 16.75 -7.13
N GLY A 5 2.38 16.83 -5.95
CA GLY A 5 1.69 16.73 -4.66
C GLY A 5 2.60 15.98 -3.72
N PHE A 6 2.71 16.43 -2.49
CA PHE A 6 3.40 15.72 -1.42
C PHE A 6 3.10 14.21 -1.48
N ASN A 7 4.03 13.32 -1.14
CA ASN A 7 3.67 11.92 -0.93
C ASN A 7 2.82 11.85 0.35
N GLN A 8 1.50 12.05 0.23
CA GLN A 8 0.59 12.22 1.38
C GLN A 8 0.68 11.01 2.31
N SER A 9 0.70 9.81 1.72
CA SER A 9 0.89 8.56 2.43
C SER A 9 2.18 8.54 3.24
N GLU A 10 3.29 9.08 2.72
CA GLU A 10 4.55 9.21 3.47
C GLU A 10 4.47 10.24 4.61
N MET A 11 3.78 11.37 4.42
CA MET A 11 3.59 12.34 5.50
C MET A 11 2.74 11.77 6.64
N ILE A 12 1.64 11.10 6.30
CA ILE A 12 0.77 10.39 7.25
C ILE A 12 1.60 9.34 8.00
N THR A 13 2.39 8.55 7.27
CA THR A 13 3.25 7.52 7.86
C THR A 13 4.26 8.13 8.83
N LYS A 14 4.90 9.26 8.49
CA LYS A 14 5.85 9.96 9.39
C LYS A 14 5.20 10.36 10.71
N VAL A 15 3.98 10.89 10.66
CA VAL A 15 3.23 11.28 11.86
C VAL A 15 2.87 10.05 12.71
N ILE A 16 2.36 8.98 12.09
CA ILE A 16 2.04 7.72 12.78
C ILE A 16 3.30 7.15 13.43
N CYS A 17 4.40 7.02 12.69
CA CYS A 17 5.66 6.50 13.21
C CYS A 17 6.21 7.34 14.37
N GLY A 18 6.12 8.68 14.29
CA GLY A 18 6.54 9.58 15.35
C GLY A 18 5.73 9.42 16.64
N ASN A 19 4.40 9.36 16.52
CA ASN A 19 3.50 9.27 17.67
C ASN A 19 3.51 7.89 18.34
N PHE A 20 3.59 6.81 17.55
CA PHE A 20 3.51 5.43 18.04
C PHE A 20 4.87 4.74 18.18
N LYS A 21 5.98 5.45 17.92
CA LYS A 21 7.36 4.93 17.95
C LYS A 21 7.55 3.68 17.06
N ILE A 22 6.86 3.65 15.92
CA ILE A 22 6.94 2.57 14.93
C ILE A 22 8.04 2.89 13.93
N LYS A 23 8.82 1.88 13.50
CA LYS A 23 9.84 2.04 12.47
C LYS A 23 9.20 2.26 11.10
N MET A 24 9.57 3.34 10.41
CA MET A 24 9.11 3.61 9.05
C MET A 24 9.85 2.74 8.03
N GLY A 25 9.10 1.96 7.23
CA GLY A 25 9.63 0.99 6.28
C GLY A 25 9.54 1.39 4.81
N THR A 26 10.12 2.53 4.41
CA THR A 26 9.95 3.09 3.04
C THR A 26 10.49 2.25 1.89
N SER A 27 11.36 1.29 2.17
CA SER A 27 12.02 0.46 1.14
C SER A 27 11.70 -1.04 1.27
N ILE A 28 10.73 -1.40 2.13
CA ILE A 28 10.36 -2.80 2.37
C ILE A 28 9.55 -3.34 1.19
N LEU A 29 8.53 -2.59 0.78
CA LEU A 29 7.64 -2.92 -0.33
C LEU A 29 7.90 -1.95 -1.48
N VAL A 30 8.23 -2.46 -2.65
CA VAL A 30 8.47 -1.65 -3.85
C VAL A 30 7.49 -2.03 -4.95
N ARG A 31 7.10 -1.05 -5.76
CA ARG A 31 6.25 -1.27 -6.92
C ARG A 31 7.11 -1.61 -8.13
N LYS A 32 6.89 -2.77 -8.75
CA LYS A 32 7.64 -3.25 -9.92
C LYS A 32 7.18 -2.61 -11.24
N ARG A 33 5.91 -2.18 -11.30
CA ARG A 33 5.29 -1.64 -12.52
C ARG A 33 4.51 -0.36 -12.22
N ASP A 34 4.74 0.66 -13.03
CA ASP A 34 3.84 1.81 -13.10
C ASP A 34 2.55 1.34 -13.79
N THR A 35 1.47 1.23 -13.02
CA THR A 35 0.14 0.96 -13.59
C THR A 35 -0.58 2.28 -13.85
N PRO A 36 -1.22 2.45 -15.02
CA PRO A 36 -1.85 3.71 -15.37
C PRO A 36 -2.85 4.15 -14.31
N HIS A 37 -2.87 5.45 -13.98
CA HIS A 37 -3.94 6.03 -13.15
C HIS A 37 -5.26 5.93 -13.92
N GLN A 38 -6.04 4.91 -13.60
CA GLN A 38 -7.29 4.63 -14.29
C GLN A 38 -8.42 5.53 -13.77
N THR A 39 -8.73 6.58 -14.53
CA THR A 39 -9.92 7.42 -14.34
C THR A 39 -11.22 6.83 -14.92
N THR A 40 -11.24 5.61 -15.46
CA THR A 40 -12.46 5.10 -16.14
C THR A 40 -12.82 3.62 -15.96
N PHE A 41 -12.10 2.82 -15.16
CA PHE A 41 -12.23 1.36 -15.24
C PHE A 41 -12.86 0.65 -14.03
N ASP A 42 -13.65 -0.38 -14.36
CA ASP A 42 -14.38 -1.30 -13.50
C ASP A 42 -13.48 -1.97 -12.43
N ARG A 43 -14.08 -2.32 -11.28
CA ARG A 43 -13.44 -2.94 -10.11
C ARG A 43 -12.59 -4.14 -10.51
N ALA A 44 -13.09 -5.00 -11.40
CA ALA A 44 -12.38 -6.20 -11.85
C ALA A 44 -11.04 -5.86 -12.54
N LEU A 45 -11.03 -4.81 -13.36
CA LEU A 45 -9.81 -4.38 -14.05
C LEU A 45 -8.80 -3.75 -13.09
N ARG A 46 -9.28 -3.03 -12.06
CA ARG A 46 -8.41 -2.55 -10.97
C ARG A 46 -7.68 -3.70 -10.29
N PHE A 47 -8.34 -4.83 -9.99
CA PHE A 47 -7.68 -6.00 -9.41
C PHE A 47 -6.60 -6.59 -10.31
N LYS A 48 -6.91 -6.83 -11.59
CA LYS A 48 -5.92 -7.29 -12.59
C LYS A 48 -4.75 -6.31 -12.73
N ASN A 49 -5.00 -5.02 -12.61
CA ASN A 49 -3.98 -4.00 -12.76
C ASN A 49 -3.06 -3.82 -11.58
N VAL A 50 -3.37 -4.36 -10.40
CA VAL A 50 -2.41 -4.39 -9.29
C VAL A 50 -1.79 -5.76 -9.07
N GLU A 51 -2.35 -6.82 -9.65
CA GLU A 51 -1.75 -8.16 -9.58
C GLU A 51 -0.25 -8.16 -9.94
N ASN A 52 0.58 -8.78 -9.10
CA ASN A 52 2.04 -8.82 -9.22
C ASN A 52 2.73 -7.44 -9.30
N ALA A 53 2.06 -6.36 -8.90
CA ALA A 53 2.63 -5.02 -8.97
C ALA A 53 3.66 -4.74 -7.87
N PHE A 54 3.74 -5.57 -6.84
CA PHE A 54 4.60 -5.35 -5.67
C PHE A 54 5.72 -6.40 -5.52
N LYS A 55 6.78 -6.01 -4.83
CA LYS A 55 7.89 -6.88 -4.40
C LYS A 55 8.30 -6.51 -2.98
N VAL A 56 8.66 -7.52 -2.19
CA VAL A 56 9.39 -7.30 -0.95
C VAL A 56 10.89 -7.25 -1.23
N ASN A 57 11.57 -6.21 -0.73
CA ASN A 57 13.01 -5.99 -0.90
C ASN A 57 13.83 -6.20 0.40
N LYS A 58 13.17 -6.35 1.55
CA LYS A 58 13.82 -6.57 2.85
C LYS A 58 13.17 -7.74 3.58
N LYS A 59 13.90 -8.42 4.46
CA LYS A 59 13.30 -9.50 5.28
C LYS A 59 12.18 -8.94 6.15
N VAL A 60 11.03 -9.61 6.12
CA VAL A 60 9.81 -9.28 6.89
C VAL A 60 9.31 -10.45 7.72
N GLU A 61 10.10 -11.52 7.81
CA GLU A 61 9.72 -12.73 8.55
C GLU A 61 9.38 -12.42 10.00
N GLY A 62 8.19 -12.83 10.44
CA GLY A 62 7.68 -12.57 11.79
C GLY A 62 7.26 -11.12 12.06
N ALA A 63 7.31 -10.22 11.07
CA ALA A 63 7.00 -8.80 11.29
C ALA A 63 5.49 -8.53 11.28
N ASN A 64 5.05 -7.64 12.17
CA ASN A 64 3.74 -7.00 12.10
C ASN A 64 3.86 -5.70 11.29
N ILE A 65 3.12 -5.59 10.18
CA ILE A 65 3.27 -4.50 9.22
C ILE A 65 1.97 -3.70 9.12
N LEU A 66 2.10 -2.38 9.21
CA LEU A 66 1.03 -1.45 8.89
C LEU A 66 1.28 -0.84 7.50
N LEU A 67 0.41 -1.14 6.55
CA LEU A 67 0.33 -0.45 5.26
C LEU A 67 -0.46 0.84 5.42
N VAL A 68 0.04 1.94 4.87
CA VAL A 68 -0.57 3.27 4.99
C VAL A 68 -0.78 3.84 3.60
N ASP A 69 -1.99 4.31 3.33
CA ASP A 69 -2.32 5.10 2.13
C ASP A 69 -3.25 6.26 2.49
N ASP A 70 -3.41 7.23 1.61
CA ASP A 70 -4.33 8.36 1.84
C ASP A 70 -5.78 8.02 1.43
N ILE A 71 -5.97 7.32 0.31
CA ILE A 71 -7.28 6.95 -0.21
C ILE A 71 -7.39 5.50 -0.68
N CYS A 72 -8.44 4.83 -0.24
CA CYS A 72 -8.79 3.47 -0.65
C CYS A 72 -9.98 3.51 -1.59
N THR A 73 -9.80 3.05 -2.82
CA THR A 73 -10.91 2.90 -3.77
C THR A 73 -11.51 1.50 -3.69
N THR A 74 -11.00 0.57 -4.49
CA THR A 74 -11.53 -0.81 -4.54
C THR A 74 -10.93 -1.73 -3.48
N GLY A 75 -9.90 -1.28 -2.77
CA GLY A 75 -9.08 -2.11 -1.88
C GLY A 75 -8.02 -2.96 -2.59
N ALA A 76 -7.98 -2.95 -3.93
CA ALA A 76 -7.11 -3.85 -4.70
C ALA A 76 -5.61 -3.63 -4.42
N THR A 77 -5.21 -2.38 -4.16
CA THR A 77 -3.80 -2.05 -3.83
C THR A 77 -3.39 -2.66 -2.49
N PHE A 78 -4.19 -2.46 -1.44
CA PHE A 78 -3.93 -3.06 -0.13
C PHE A 78 -3.94 -4.58 -0.20
N LEU A 79 -4.93 -5.19 -0.88
CA LEU A 79 -5.04 -6.64 -0.98
C LEU A 79 -3.79 -7.27 -1.61
N GLU A 80 -3.32 -6.72 -2.74
CA GLU A 80 -2.11 -7.25 -3.37
C GLU A 80 -0.85 -7.00 -2.52
N ALA A 81 -0.70 -5.80 -1.97
CA ALA A 81 0.44 -5.46 -1.11
C ALA A 81 0.52 -6.40 0.11
N SER A 82 -0.61 -6.62 0.80
CA SER A 82 -0.70 -7.52 1.94
C SER A 82 -0.38 -8.96 1.55
N LYS A 83 -0.92 -9.45 0.43
CA LYS A 83 -0.61 -10.79 -0.09
C LYS A 83 0.90 -10.98 -0.30
N VAL A 84 1.56 -10.00 -0.92
CA VAL A 84 3.01 -10.06 -1.18
C VAL A 84 3.83 -10.06 0.12
N LEU A 85 3.41 -9.30 1.14
CA LEU A 85 4.07 -9.26 2.44
C LEU A 85 3.87 -10.55 3.27
N LEU A 86 2.64 -11.06 3.31
CA LEU A 86 2.32 -12.31 4.02
C LEU A 86 3.05 -13.49 3.38
N ASN A 87 3.09 -13.57 2.04
CA ASN A 87 3.85 -14.59 1.32
C ASN A 87 5.37 -14.48 1.56
N ALA A 88 5.86 -13.30 1.96
CA ALA A 88 7.26 -13.09 2.33
C ALA A 88 7.55 -13.37 3.82
N GLY A 89 6.57 -13.88 4.57
CA GLY A 89 6.72 -14.32 5.96
C GLY A 89 6.28 -13.31 7.02
N ALA A 90 5.62 -12.20 6.65
CA ALA A 90 5.06 -11.29 7.64
C ALA A 90 4.05 -12.02 8.54
N ALA A 91 4.10 -11.77 9.86
CA ALA A 91 3.20 -12.38 10.83
C ALA A 91 1.79 -11.79 10.74
N ASN A 92 1.69 -10.48 10.51
CA ASN A 92 0.43 -9.77 10.36
C ASN A 92 0.58 -8.58 9.42
N VAL A 93 -0.48 -8.26 8.67
CA VAL A 93 -0.54 -7.06 7.84
C VAL A 93 -1.87 -6.34 8.04
N GLU A 94 -1.78 -5.13 8.59
CA GLU A 94 -2.91 -4.21 8.77
C GLU A 94 -2.85 -3.07 7.76
N CYS A 95 -4.00 -2.44 7.48
CA CYS A 95 -4.12 -1.36 6.51
C CYS A 95 -4.79 -0.15 7.15
N PHE A 96 -4.14 1.00 7.06
CA PHE A 96 -4.69 2.29 7.48
C PHE A 96 -4.88 3.20 6.26
N VAL A 97 -6.03 3.87 6.23
CA VAL A 97 -6.35 4.83 5.18
C VAL A 97 -7.21 5.96 5.73
N LEU A 98 -6.98 7.19 5.27
CA LEU A 98 -7.76 8.35 5.73
C LEU A 98 -9.17 8.37 5.13
N SER A 99 -9.30 7.96 3.87
CA SER A 99 -10.58 8.00 3.16
C SER A 99 -10.83 6.73 2.35
N LYS A 100 -12.10 6.31 2.29
CA LYS A 100 -12.53 5.20 1.45
C LYS A 100 -13.64 5.67 0.51
N LYS A 101 -13.47 5.43 -0.79
CA LYS A 101 -14.54 5.66 -1.77
C LYS A 101 -15.68 4.67 -1.49
N LEU A 102 -16.82 5.18 -1.04
CA LEU A 102 -18.04 4.40 -0.88
C LEU A 102 -18.67 4.15 -2.26
N LYS A 103 -19.32 2.99 -2.40
CA LYS A 103 -20.25 2.78 -3.52
C LYS A 103 -21.57 3.39 -3.12
N VAL A 104 -21.99 4.42 -3.83
CA VAL A 104 -23.36 4.97 -3.77
C VAL A 104 -24.09 4.49 -5.01
#